data_AF-A0A9C7Q8K6-F1
#
_entry.id   AF-A0A9C7Q8K6-F1
#
_cell.length_a   1.000
_cell.length_b   1.000
_cell.length_c   1.000
_cell.angle_alpha   90.00
_cell.angle_beta   90.00
_cell.angle_gamma   90.00
#
_symmetry.space_group_name_H-M   'P 1'
#
loop_
_entity.id
_entity.type
_entity.pdbx_description
1 polymer ?
#
loop_
_entity_poly.entity_id
_entity_poly.type
_entity_poly.pdbx_seq_one_letter_code
_entity_poly.pdbx_strand_id
1 'polypeptide(L)'
;MTRNKKRPWLAALFAFVYPGAGHLYLREWLRAFLWFGFAFLTAYLFIPPEMIQAVQNGGWSGYMQASENIDIQQTLPVLFVSLCNILDAYWSAIRNNRAVQEAADGTRRCPNCGRKVDADLDFCQWCTSPLDADATAQ
;
A
#
# COMPACT_ATOMS: atom_id res chain seq x y z
N MET A 1 11.93 15.44 -10.29
CA MET A 1 11.86 14.06 -10.81
C MET A 1 10.50 13.85 -11.46
N THR A 2 10.43 13.68 -12.78
CA THR A 2 9.16 13.39 -13.48
C THR A 2 8.65 12.01 -13.06
N ARG A 3 7.57 11.97 -12.29
CA ARG A 3 6.97 10.71 -11.80
C ARG A 3 6.17 10.11 -12.94
N ASN A 4 6.54 8.91 -13.41
CA ASN A 4 5.83 8.22 -14.49
C ASN A 4 4.62 7.44 -13.98
N LYS A 5 3.60 7.26 -14.84
CA LYS A 5 2.47 6.37 -14.56
C LYS A 5 2.99 4.94 -14.31
N LYS A 6 2.48 4.32 -13.25
CA LYS A 6 2.79 2.95 -12.84
C LYS A 6 1.62 2.03 -13.16
N ARG A 7 1.85 0.73 -13.33
CA ARG A 7 0.75 -0.23 -13.57
C ARG A 7 0.19 -0.70 -12.22
N PRO A 8 -1.08 -0.44 -11.88
CA PRO A 8 -1.62 -0.79 -10.57
C PRO A 8 -1.65 -2.29 -10.28
N TRP A 9 -1.91 -3.11 -11.30
CA TRP A 9 -1.91 -4.56 -11.14
C TRP A 9 -0.52 -5.13 -10.80
N LEU A 10 0.57 -4.50 -11.28
CA LEU A 10 1.93 -4.89 -10.88
C LEU A 10 2.19 -4.57 -9.41
N ALA A 11 1.70 -3.42 -8.92
CA ALA A 11 1.82 -3.08 -7.49
C ALA A 11 1.08 -4.09 -6.61
N ALA A 12 -0.13 -4.49 -7.01
CA ALA A 12 -0.90 -5.52 -6.33
C ALA A 12 -0.20 -6.89 -6.38
N LEU A 13 0.32 -7.29 -7.55
CA LEU A 13 1.04 -8.55 -7.73
C LEU A 13 2.29 -8.62 -6.85
N PHE A 14 3.09 -7.56 -6.82
CA PHE A 14 4.26 -7.52 -5.94
C PHE A 14 3.88 -7.55 -4.47
N ALA A 15 2.84 -6.82 -4.07
CA ALA A 15 2.32 -6.86 -2.70
C ALA A 15 1.80 -8.25 -2.31
N PHE A 16 1.25 -9.02 -3.25
CA PHE A 16 0.82 -10.40 -3.03
C PHE A 16 2.01 -11.35 -2.83
N VAL A 17 3.06 -11.22 -3.64
CA VAL A 17 4.25 -12.07 -3.54
C VAL A 17 5.02 -11.79 -2.25
N TYR A 18 5.16 -10.51 -1.88
CA TYR A 18 5.90 -10.13 -0.69
C TYR A 18 5.31 -8.85 -0.05
N PRO A 19 4.97 -8.88 1.25
CA PRO A 19 4.47 -7.70 1.96
C PRO A 19 5.39 -6.49 1.79
N GLY A 20 4.82 -5.34 1.41
CA GLY A 20 5.58 -4.11 1.15
C GLY A 20 6.27 -4.00 -0.22
N ALA A 21 6.41 -5.08 -1.01
CA ALA A 21 7.06 -5.01 -2.33
C ALA A 21 6.27 -4.17 -3.36
N GLY A 22 4.95 -4.15 -3.26
CA GLY A 22 4.11 -3.25 -4.06
C GLY A 22 4.45 -1.77 -3.82
N HIS A 23 4.71 -1.39 -2.57
CA HIS A 23 5.10 -0.03 -2.21
C HIS A 23 6.55 0.29 -2.61
N LEU A 24 7.46 -0.70 -2.58
CA LEU A 24 8.80 -0.56 -3.15
C LEU A 24 8.75 -0.23 -4.64
N TYR A 25 7.90 -0.91 -5.42
CA TYR A 25 7.69 -0.61 -6.84
C TYR A 25 7.20 0.83 -7.08
N LEU A 26 6.35 1.34 -6.19
CA LEU A 26 5.88 2.72 -6.19
C LEU A 26 6.89 3.73 -5.61
N ARG A 27 8.00 3.25 -5.05
CA ARG A 27 9.06 4.02 -4.34
C ARG A 27 8.54 4.71 -3.07
N GLU A 28 7.55 4.12 -2.42
CA GLU A 28 6.97 4.58 -1.14
C GLU A 28 7.66 3.88 0.03
N TRP A 29 8.93 4.22 0.30
CA TRP A 29 9.80 3.53 1.26
C TRP A 29 9.20 3.38 2.66
N LEU A 30 8.64 4.46 3.23
CA LEU A 30 8.05 4.41 4.57
C LEU A 30 6.91 3.38 4.64
N ARG A 31 6.04 3.35 3.63
CA ARG A 31 4.92 2.38 3.58
C ARG A 31 5.40 0.97 3.34
N ALA A 32 6.46 0.79 2.54
CA ALA A 32 7.07 -0.52 2.36
C ALA A 32 7.58 -1.09 3.69
N PHE A 33 8.32 -0.30 4.47
CA PHE A 33 8.81 -0.73 5.79
C PHE A 33 7.68 -0.95 6.80
N LEU A 34 6.66 -0.09 6.79
CA LEU A 34 5.49 -0.25 7.67
C LEU A 34 4.73 -1.54 7.37
N TRP A 35 4.40 -1.80 6.11
CA TRP A 35 3.69 -3.03 5.72
C TRP A 35 4.53 -4.29 5.94
N PHE A 36 5.82 -4.22 5.63
CA PHE A 36 6.73 -5.33 5.89
C PHE A 36 6.83 -5.64 7.40
N GLY A 37 7.09 -4.62 8.22
CA GLY A 37 7.17 -4.77 9.67
C GLY A 37 5.87 -5.25 10.30
N PHE A 38 4.72 -4.75 9.83
CA PHE A 38 3.42 -5.17 10.32
C PHE A 38 3.06 -6.61 9.94
N ALA A 39 3.36 -7.02 8.69
CA ALA A 39 3.20 -8.40 8.27
C ALA A 39 4.13 -9.35 9.04
N PHE A 40 5.38 -8.95 9.25
CA PHE A 40 6.33 -9.70 10.07
C PHE A 40 5.86 -9.83 11.53
N LEU A 41 5.37 -8.75 12.12
CA LEU A 41 4.83 -8.76 13.48
C LEU A 41 3.60 -9.67 13.58
N THR A 42 2.69 -9.61 12.61
CA THR A 42 1.51 -10.47 12.58
C THR A 42 1.90 -11.93 12.41
N ALA A 43 2.85 -12.23 11.52
CA ALA A 43 3.41 -13.57 11.36
C ALA A 43 4.04 -14.06 12.69
N TYR A 44 4.83 -13.22 13.35
CA TYR A 44 5.46 -13.57 14.63
C TYR A 44 4.46 -13.85 15.76
N LEU A 45 3.35 -13.11 15.81
CA LEU A 45 2.33 -13.26 16.87
C LEU A 45 1.36 -14.42 16.62
N PHE A 46 1.06 -14.73 15.35
CA PHE A 46 -0.03 -15.64 15.00
C PHE A 46 0.43 -16.94 14.31
N ILE A 47 1.68 -17.03 13.81
CA ILE A 47 2.20 -18.28 13.26
C ILE A 47 2.71 -19.16 14.42
N PRO A 48 2.16 -20.37 14.59
CA PRO A 48 2.59 -21.28 15.65
C PRO A 48 4.03 -21.77 15.42
N PRO A 49 4.85 -21.93 16.47
CA PRO A 49 6.22 -22.43 16.33
C PRO A 49 6.27 -23.87 15.77
N GLU A 50 5.19 -24.64 15.90
CA GLU A 50 5.04 -25.99 15.33
C GLU A 50 5.15 -25.96 13.79
N MET A 51 4.65 -24.90 13.14
CA MET A 51 4.78 -24.71 11.69
C MET A 51 6.25 -24.59 11.28
N ILE A 52 7.05 -23.89 12.08
CA ILE A 52 8.48 -23.70 11.81
C ILE A 52 9.21 -25.04 11.91
N GLN A 53 8.93 -25.82 12.95
CA GLN A 53 9.55 -27.14 13.12
C GLN A 53 9.10 -28.13 12.04
N ALA A 54 7.83 -28.10 11.65
CA ALA A 54 7.30 -28.95 10.58
C ALA A 54 7.98 -28.66 9.23
N VAL A 55 8.20 -27.38 8.91
CA VAL A 55 8.95 -26.97 7.71
C VAL A 55 10.42 -27.38 7.80
N GLN A 56 11.06 -27.25 8.96
CA GLN A 56 12.46 -27.65 9.14
C GLN A 56 12.67 -29.16 8.98
N ASN A 57 11.75 -29.97 9.50
CA ASN A 57 11.89 -31.43 9.54
C ASN A 57 11.35 -32.11 8.29
N GLY A 58 10.32 -31.54 7.66
CA GLY A 58 9.59 -32.15 6.55
C GLY A 58 9.46 -31.27 5.31
N GLY A 59 10.07 -30.08 5.28
CA GLY A 59 10.00 -29.17 4.15
C GLY A 59 8.55 -28.85 3.74
N TRP A 60 8.29 -28.95 2.44
CA TRP A 60 6.95 -28.75 1.87
C TRP A 60 5.92 -29.77 2.38
N SER A 61 6.31 -31.04 2.55
CA SER A 61 5.40 -32.08 3.08
C SER A 61 5.04 -31.85 4.55
N GLY A 62 6.00 -31.41 5.38
CA GLY A 62 5.75 -31.08 6.77
C GLY A 62 4.83 -29.87 6.92
N TYR A 63 5.00 -28.85 6.06
CA TYR A 63 4.07 -27.72 5.97
C TYR A 63 2.64 -28.18 5.65
N MET A 64 2.48 -29.06 4.65
CA MET A 64 1.16 -29.53 4.24
C MET A 64 0.43 -30.27 5.39
N GLN A 65 1.14 -31.14 6.10
CA GLN A 65 0.58 -31.87 7.25
C GLN A 65 0.24 -30.95 8.43
N ALA A 66 1.08 -29.95 8.70
CA ALA A 66 0.81 -28.99 9.77
C ALA A 66 -0.37 -28.07 9.43
N SER A 67 -0.59 -27.79 8.14
CA SER A 67 -1.69 -26.94 7.67
C SER A 67 -3.08 -27.53 7.91
N GLU A 68 -3.21 -28.86 8.01
CA GLU A 68 -4.49 -29.54 8.25
C GLU A 68 -5.09 -29.21 9.62
N ASN A 69 -4.26 -28.78 10.58
CA ASN A 69 -4.68 -28.53 11.96
C ASN A 69 -4.78 -27.05 12.32
N ILE A 70 -4.59 -26.14 11.36
CA ILE A 70 -4.57 -24.70 11.66
C ILE A 70 -6.00 -24.19 11.83
N ASP A 71 -6.27 -23.62 13.01
CA ASP A 71 -7.52 -22.90 13.26
C ASP A 71 -7.61 -21.67 12.34
N ILE A 72 -8.78 -21.47 11.75
CA ILE A 72 -9.08 -20.29 10.94
C ILE A 72 -8.80 -18.99 11.72
N GLN A 73 -8.98 -18.99 13.05
CA GLN A 73 -8.72 -17.80 13.88
C GLN A 73 -7.25 -17.38 13.89
N GLN A 74 -6.31 -18.32 13.75
CA GLN A 74 -4.86 -18.01 13.70
C GLN A 74 -4.43 -17.51 12.32
N THR A 75 -5.04 -18.04 11.26
CA THR A 75 -4.71 -17.66 9.87
C THR A 75 -5.37 -16.35 9.46
N LEU A 76 -6.55 -16.06 9.99
CA LEU A 76 -7.37 -14.92 9.60
C LEU A 76 -6.63 -13.57 9.73
N PRO A 77 -5.89 -13.26 10.81
CA PRO A 77 -5.10 -12.03 10.89
C PRO A 77 -4.06 -11.91 9.78
N VAL A 78 -3.31 -12.97 9.48
CA VAL A 78 -2.29 -12.97 8.42
C VAL A 78 -2.93 -12.72 7.04
N LEU A 79 -4.05 -13.37 6.76
CA LEU A 79 -4.79 -13.18 5.51
C LEU A 79 -5.37 -11.78 5.39
N PHE A 80 -5.93 -11.26 6.49
CA PHE A 80 -6.48 -9.91 6.55
C PHE A 80 -5.40 -8.86 6.26
N VAL A 81 -4.25 -8.96 6.96
CA VAL A 81 -3.11 -8.07 6.74
C VAL A 81 -2.59 -8.16 5.30
N SER A 82 -2.49 -9.38 4.77
CA SER A 82 -2.05 -9.62 3.38
C SER A 82 -2.99 -8.95 2.38
N LEU A 83 -4.31 -9.10 2.55
CA LEU A 83 -5.31 -8.49 1.69
C LEU A 83 -5.27 -6.95 1.78
N CYS A 84 -5.18 -6.39 2.99
CA CYS A 84 -5.08 -4.95 3.18
C CYS A 84 -3.82 -4.37 2.51
N ASN A 85 -2.67 -5.04 2.64
CA ASN A 85 -1.43 -4.65 1.95
C ASN A 85 -1.59 -4.64 0.42
N ILE A 86 -2.27 -5.64 -0.15
CA ILE A 86 -2.52 -5.71 -1.60
C ILE A 86 -3.45 -4.57 -2.07
N LEU A 87 -4.55 -4.37 -1.36
CA LEU A 87 -5.53 -3.32 -1.67
C LEU A 87 -4.91 -1.93 -1.54
N ASP A 88 -4.10 -1.72 -0.51
CA ASP A 88 -3.41 -0.46 -0.25
C ASP A 88 -2.38 -0.14 -1.36
N ALA A 89 -1.59 -1.13 -1.78
CA ALA A 89 -0.66 -0.99 -2.90
C ALA A 89 -1.39 -0.68 -4.22
N TYR A 90 -2.50 -1.36 -4.48
CA TYR A 90 -3.33 -1.13 -5.68
C TYR A 90 -3.92 0.29 -5.70
N TRP A 91 -4.55 0.71 -4.61
CA TRP A 91 -5.13 2.05 -4.50
C TRP A 91 -4.06 3.13 -4.53
N SER A 92 -2.90 2.89 -3.92
CA SER A 92 -1.79 3.84 -3.99
C SER A 92 -1.31 4.03 -5.42
N ALA A 93 -1.19 2.94 -6.19
CA ALA A 93 -0.81 3.02 -7.59
C ALA A 93 -1.82 3.83 -8.43
N ILE A 94 -3.12 3.68 -8.17
CA ILE A 94 -4.16 4.48 -8.84
C ILE A 94 -4.05 5.96 -8.45
N ARG A 95 -3.92 6.27 -7.15
CA ARG A 95 -3.78 7.65 -6.66
C ARG A 95 -2.53 8.32 -7.22
N ASN A 96 -1.41 7.60 -7.25
CA ASN A 96 -0.19 8.03 -7.90
C ASN A 96 -0.41 8.38 -9.38
N ASN A 97 -1.05 7.50 -10.14
CA ASN A 97 -1.30 7.75 -11.56
C ASN A 97 -2.19 8.98 -11.81
N ARG A 98 -3.16 9.23 -10.92
CA ARG A 98 -3.98 10.45 -10.97
C ARG A 98 -3.14 11.69 -10.71
N ALA A 99 -2.31 11.68 -9.68
CA ALA A 99 -1.42 12.80 -9.38
C ALA A 99 -0.41 13.08 -10.51
N VAL A 100 0.14 12.01 -11.13
CA VAL A 100 1.00 12.13 -12.31
C VAL A 100 0.27 12.76 -13.49
N GLN A 101 -0.97 12.35 -13.74
CA GLN A 101 -1.79 12.92 -14.80
C GLN A 101 -2.13 14.39 -14.53
N GLU A 102 -2.56 14.71 -13.31
CA GLU A 102 -2.91 16.08 -12.91
C GLU A 102 -1.70 17.01 -13.07
N ALA A 103 -0.51 16.58 -12.63
CA ALA A 103 0.72 17.34 -12.84
C ALA A 103 1.11 17.51 -14.32
N ALA A 104 0.86 16.49 -15.16
CA ALA A 104 1.10 16.59 -16.60
C ALA A 104 0.12 17.55 -17.29
N ASP A 105 -1.11 17.64 -16.79
CA ASP A 105 -2.14 18.56 -17.28
C ASP A 105 -2.00 19.98 -16.70
N GLY A 106 -0.98 20.25 -15.86
CA GLY A 106 -0.82 21.54 -15.18
C GLY A 106 -1.92 21.82 -14.15
N THR A 107 -2.53 20.78 -13.56
CA THR A 107 -3.65 20.92 -12.63
C THR A 107 -3.38 20.27 -11.28
N ARG A 108 -4.11 20.72 -10.25
CA ARG A 108 -4.20 20.08 -8.92
C ARG A 108 -5.64 20.04 -8.43
N ARG A 109 -5.94 19.28 -7.39
CA ARG A 109 -7.26 19.30 -6.73
C ARG A 109 -7.29 20.30 -5.59
N CYS A 110 -8.32 21.13 -5.55
CA CYS A 110 -8.55 22.03 -4.43
C CYS A 110 -8.89 21.22 -3.16
N PRO A 111 -8.21 21.45 -2.01
CA PRO A 111 -8.48 20.73 -0.76
C PRO A 111 -9.82 21.08 -0.13
N ASN A 112 -10.38 22.25 -0.46
CA ASN A 112 -11.64 22.72 0.10
C ASN A 112 -12.86 22.16 -0.66
N CYS A 113 -12.90 22.30 -2.00
CA CYS A 113 -14.05 21.89 -2.81
C CYS A 113 -13.85 20.64 -3.68
N GLY A 114 -12.61 20.11 -3.78
CA GLY A 114 -12.29 18.87 -4.50
C GLY A 114 -12.24 18.98 -6.03
N ARG A 115 -12.56 20.13 -6.63
CA ARG A 115 -12.50 20.36 -8.08
C ARG A 115 -11.06 20.51 -8.58
N LYS A 116 -10.83 20.18 -9.86
CA LYS A 116 -9.56 20.44 -10.53
C LYS A 116 -9.39 21.95 -10.77
N VAL A 117 -8.22 22.47 -10.45
CA VAL A 117 -7.81 23.86 -10.64
C VAL A 117 -6.43 23.87 -11.28
N ASP A 118 -6.16 24.92 -12.05
CA ASP A 118 -4.82 25.18 -12.57
C ASP A 118 -3.80 25.24 -11.42
N ALA A 119 -2.65 24.59 -11.61
CA ALA A 119 -1.59 24.55 -10.62
C ALA A 119 -0.89 25.90 -10.45
N ASP A 120 -0.95 26.77 -11.46
CA ASP A 120 -0.32 28.10 -11.48
C ASP A 120 -1.20 29.18 -10.78
N LEU A 121 -2.42 28.82 -10.37
CA LEU A 121 -3.29 29.71 -9.61
C LEU A 121 -3.08 29.57 -8.09
N ASP A 122 -2.95 30.72 -7.43
CA ASP A 122 -2.87 30.85 -5.97
C ASP A 122 -4.25 30.78 -5.29
N PHE A 123 -5.34 30.80 -6.06
CA PHE A 123 -6.71 30.70 -5.56
C PHE A 123 -7.55 29.75 -6.42
N CYS A 124 -8.56 29.16 -5.81
CA CYS A 124 -9.47 28.26 -6.50
C CYS A 124 -10.48 29.05 -7.32
N GLN A 125 -10.42 28.98 -8.64
CA GLN A 125 -11.40 29.61 -9.55
C GLN A 125 -12.86 29.16 -9.33
N TRP A 126 -13.11 28.08 -8.57
CA TRP A 126 -14.44 27.53 -8.36
C TRP A 126 -15.09 27.94 -7.03
N CYS A 127 -14.31 27.98 -5.96
CA CYS A 127 -14.82 28.28 -4.61
C CYS A 127 -14.12 29.45 -3.95
N THR A 128 -13.24 30.14 -4.68
CA THR A 128 -12.47 31.31 -4.23
C THR A 128 -11.60 31.08 -2.99
N SER A 129 -11.45 29.83 -2.53
CA SER A 129 -10.53 29.48 -1.44
C SER A 129 -9.10 29.73 -1.88
N PRO A 130 -8.23 30.32 -1.03
CA PRO A 130 -6.80 30.36 -1.30
C PRO A 130 -6.24 28.94 -1.41
N LEU A 131 -5.19 28.78 -2.22
CA LEU A 131 -4.53 27.52 -2.51
C LEU A 131 -3.05 27.62 -2.13
N ASP A 132 -2.77 27.99 -0.89
CA ASP A 132 -1.39 28.20 -0.43
C ASP A 132 -0.56 26.90 -0.45
N ALA A 133 0.74 27.04 -0.66
CA ALA A 133 1.73 25.99 -0.40
C ALA A 133 2.02 25.80 1.11
N ASP A 134 1.60 26.75 1.97
CA ASP A 134 1.97 26.84 3.39
C ASP A 134 0.79 27.16 4.35
N ALA A 135 -0.44 26.71 4.06
CA ALA A 135 -1.60 26.91 4.94
C ALA A 135 -1.59 26.06 6.25
N THR A 136 -0.42 25.57 6.69
CA THR A 136 -0.25 24.87 7.98
C THR A 136 0.68 25.60 8.96
N ALA A 137 1.13 26.81 8.63
CA ALA A 137 1.89 27.66 9.55
C ALA A 137 1.13 28.97 9.84
N GLN A 138 0.03 28.87 10.59
CA GLN A 138 -0.54 29.96 11.39
C GLN A 138 -1.49 29.40 12.45
#